data_AF-A0A1Q8ZHK0-F1
#
_entry.id   AF-A0A1Q8ZHK0-F1
#
_cell.length_a   1.000
_cell.length_b   1.000
_cell.length_c   1.000
_cell.angle_alpha   90.00
_cell.angle_beta   90.00
_cell.angle_gamma   90.00
#
_symmetry.space_group_name_H-M   'P 1'
#
loop_
_entity.id
_entity.type
_entity.pdbx_description
1 polymer ?
#
loop_
_entity_poly.entity_id
_entity_poly.type
_entity_poly.pdbx_seq_one_letter_code
_entity_poly.pdbx_strand_id
1 'polypeptide(L)'
;MIGRIVTMRMGLSVISLTTLLLTPWSRLVQAEVAQQSWSSVQIGAGLVSDQPTSGQIRTLRPPEIKAAQQALPGQDLILNHAFRVTLRNFGTCLFVPVASHYGEIGGRKLTLNLIREGKVIYTLPSTEADRKPWTFLEIKAISFTELDFDGFEDIILLAEYHAGPGGPGSSEPFTLATFYFNQSGQAFRVDEALSRQVSARKVTTMEQIEKIIRNELNYLP
;
A
#
# COMPACT_ATOMS: atom_id res chain seq x y z
N MET A 1 38.83 -59.96 -44.23
CA MET A 1 40.20 -59.42 -44.09
C MET A 1 40.13 -58.25 -43.13
N ILE A 2 40.73 -58.35 -41.94
CA ILE A 2 42.08 -57.80 -41.61
C ILE A 2 42.05 -56.27 -41.77
N GLY A 3 41.95 -55.48 -40.69
CA GLY A 3 43.09 -54.94 -39.91
C GLY A 3 43.64 -53.67 -40.59
N ARG A 4 43.96 -52.52 -39.99
CA ARG A 4 44.55 -52.10 -38.69
C ARG A 4 44.24 -50.58 -38.51
N ILE A 5 43.89 -50.05 -37.34
CA ILE A 5 44.70 -49.53 -36.20
C ILE A 5 45.79 -48.51 -36.58
N VAL A 6 45.73 -47.29 -36.00
CA VAL A 6 46.78 -46.52 -35.25
C VAL A 6 46.09 -45.30 -34.56
N THR A 7 45.58 -45.42 -33.31
CA THR A 7 46.02 -44.81 -32.01
C THR A 7 47.22 -43.84 -32.04
N MET A 8 47.30 -42.69 -31.34
CA MET A 8 47.04 -42.42 -29.92
C MET A 8 47.10 -40.91 -29.56
N ARG A 9 46.23 -40.49 -28.62
CA ARG A 9 46.45 -39.66 -27.39
C ARG A 9 47.02 -38.22 -27.52
N MET A 10 46.69 -37.25 -26.67
CA MET A 10 45.93 -37.18 -25.41
C MET A 10 45.61 -35.70 -25.15
N GLY A 11 44.46 -35.42 -24.56
CA GLY A 11 44.13 -34.10 -24.02
C GLY A 11 42.74 -34.15 -23.40
N LEU A 12 42.73 -34.35 -22.08
CA LEU A 12 41.59 -34.39 -21.15
C LEU A 12 40.49 -33.36 -21.44
N SER A 13 39.24 -33.48 -20.99
CA SER A 13 38.41 -34.52 -20.39
C SER A 13 37.05 -33.81 -20.22
N VAL A 14 35.98 -34.47 -20.68
CA VAL A 14 34.62 -34.59 -20.10
C VAL A 14 34.16 -33.40 -19.22
N ILE A 15 33.03 -32.73 -19.47
CA ILE A 15 31.67 -33.24 -19.23
C ILE A 15 30.64 -32.48 -20.08
N SER A 16 29.71 -33.27 -20.63
CA SER A 16 28.60 -32.89 -21.47
C SER A 16 27.47 -32.16 -20.71
N LEU A 17 26.67 -31.45 -21.49
CA LEU A 17 25.43 -30.74 -21.21
C LEU A 17 24.60 -31.32 -20.06
N THR A 18 24.00 -30.44 -19.25
CA THR A 18 22.54 -30.16 -19.19
C THR A 18 22.24 -29.54 -17.82
N THR A 19 22.00 -28.21 -17.72
CA THR A 19 21.17 -27.65 -16.63
C THR A 19 20.65 -26.27 -17.03
N LEU A 20 19.35 -26.08 -16.84
CA LEU A 20 18.58 -24.86 -17.07
C LEU A 20 19.24 -23.62 -16.47
N LEU A 21 19.27 -22.54 -17.25
CA LEU A 21 19.49 -21.18 -16.74
C LEU A 21 18.27 -20.76 -15.90
N LEU A 22 18.34 -20.98 -14.59
CA LEU A 22 17.58 -20.21 -13.61
C LEU A 22 18.27 -18.86 -13.45
N THR A 23 17.68 -17.79 -13.97
CA THR A 23 18.07 -16.43 -13.62
C THR A 23 17.59 -16.12 -12.19
N PRO A 24 18.42 -15.50 -11.33
CA PRO A 24 18.06 -15.18 -9.97
C PRO A 24 17.29 -13.86 -9.95
N TRP A 25 15.97 -13.91 -10.21
CA TRP A 25 15.09 -12.77 -9.95
C TRP A 25 14.44 -12.94 -8.58
N SER A 26 15.25 -12.87 -7.54
CA SER A 26 14.80 -12.88 -6.15
C SER A 26 15.61 -11.86 -5.35
N ARG A 27 15.33 -10.58 -5.63
CA ARG A 27 15.64 -9.48 -4.71
C ARG A 27 14.33 -8.84 -4.26
N LEU A 28 13.90 -9.27 -3.08
CA LEU A 28 13.43 -8.45 -1.98
C LEU A 28 12.90 -7.06 -2.39
N VAL A 29 11.59 -6.97 -2.64
CA VAL A 29 10.87 -5.73 -2.37
C VAL A 29 10.47 -5.80 -0.90
N GLN A 30 11.33 -5.25 -0.04
CA GLN A 30 10.88 -4.87 1.30
C GLN A 30 9.91 -3.71 1.11
N ALA A 31 8.63 -3.97 1.36
CA ALA A 31 7.66 -2.90 1.59
C ALA A 31 8.11 -2.20 2.89
N GLU A 32 8.81 -1.08 2.74
CA GLU A 32 9.16 -0.22 3.86
C GLU A 32 7.87 0.49 4.29
N VAL A 33 7.14 -0.11 5.23
CA VAL A 33 6.20 0.64 6.05
C VAL A 33 7.07 1.58 6.86
N ALA A 34 7.17 2.84 6.42
CA ALA A 34 7.83 3.90 7.17
C ALA A 34 7.08 4.12 8.49
N GLN A 35 7.41 3.34 9.51
CA GLN A 35 6.99 3.54 10.88
C GLN A 35 7.99 4.48 11.54
N GLN A 36 7.73 5.78 11.45
CA GLN A 36 8.24 6.73 12.43
C GLN A 36 7.03 7.33 13.13
N SER A 37 6.72 6.79 14.31
CA SER A 37 5.86 7.45 15.29
C SER A 37 6.66 8.60 15.90
N TRP A 38 6.26 9.84 15.61
CA TRP A 38 6.84 11.03 16.23
C TRP A 38 6.07 11.32 17.52
N SER A 39 6.65 10.92 18.67
CA SER A 39 6.35 11.56 19.96
C SER A 39 7.39 11.15 21.00
N SER A 40 8.36 12.04 21.25
CA SER A 40 9.25 11.97 22.41
C SER A 40 8.69 12.86 23.52
N VAL A 41 8.06 12.27 24.54
CA VAL A 41 7.96 12.87 25.87
C VAL A 41 8.13 11.75 26.89
N GLN A 42 9.28 11.70 27.58
CA GLN A 42 9.48 10.89 28.77
C GLN A 42 9.03 11.70 30.00
N ILE A 43 7.99 11.25 30.70
CA ILE A 43 7.79 11.58 32.13
C ILE A 43 7.18 10.37 32.85
N GLY A 44 7.88 9.89 33.89
CA GLY A 44 7.28 9.38 35.13
C GLY A 44 6.82 7.92 35.16
N ALA A 45 7.44 7.13 36.04
CA ALA A 45 6.98 5.79 36.41
C ALA A 45 5.58 5.84 37.04
N GLY A 46 4.60 5.20 36.40
CA GLY A 46 3.25 5.01 36.94
C GLY A 46 2.41 4.15 36.00
N LEU A 47 2.00 2.97 36.49
CA LEU A 47 0.96 2.05 35.97
C LEU A 47 0.68 2.12 34.45
N VAL A 48 1.29 1.20 33.71
CA VAL A 48 1.01 0.96 32.28
C VAL A 48 -0.49 0.68 32.12
N SER A 49 -1.23 1.66 31.60
CA SER A 49 -2.56 1.42 31.08
C SER A 49 -2.40 0.75 29.72
N ASP A 50 -2.99 -0.44 29.55
CA ASP A 50 -3.04 -1.19 28.28
C ASP A 50 -3.98 -0.52 27.24
N GLN A 51 -4.13 0.81 27.29
CA GLN A 51 -4.90 1.57 26.33
C GLN A 51 -4.06 1.74 25.06
N PRO A 52 -4.46 1.17 23.91
CA PRO A 52 -3.74 1.40 22.67
C PRO A 52 -3.77 2.89 22.33
N THR A 53 -2.59 3.47 22.14
CA THR A 53 -2.47 4.87 21.70
C THR A 53 -2.96 5.01 20.26
N SER A 54 -3.64 6.12 19.99
CA SER A 54 -4.14 6.46 18.66
C SER A 54 -2.98 6.53 17.64
N GLY A 55 -3.20 6.06 16.41
CA GLY A 55 -2.18 5.93 15.37
C GLY A 55 -1.31 4.67 15.44
N GLN A 56 -1.50 3.77 16.42
CA GLN A 56 -0.73 2.53 16.51
C GLN A 56 -1.11 1.54 15.40
N ILE A 57 -0.13 1.14 14.58
CA ILE A 57 -0.29 0.21 13.45
C ILE A 57 0.39 -1.13 13.74
N ARG A 58 -0.28 -2.25 13.46
CA ARG A 58 0.26 -3.60 13.60
C ARG A 58 -0.21 -4.54 12.49
N THR A 59 0.66 -5.37 11.94
CA THR A 59 0.30 -6.41 10.96
C THR A 59 -0.80 -7.35 11.47
N LEU A 60 -1.68 -7.81 10.58
CA LEU A 60 -2.78 -8.70 10.92
C LEU A 60 -2.31 -10.09 11.36
N ARG A 61 -2.97 -10.65 12.37
CA ARG A 61 -2.82 -12.06 12.78
C ARG A 61 -3.77 -12.96 11.99
N PRO A 62 -3.52 -14.28 11.93
CA PRO A 62 -4.40 -15.21 11.21
C PRO A 62 -5.90 -15.11 11.57
N PRO A 63 -6.32 -14.92 12.85
CA PRO A 63 -7.73 -14.71 13.18
C PRO A 63 -8.30 -13.39 12.62
N GLU A 64 -7.49 -12.34 12.57
CA GLU A 64 -7.87 -11.02 12.04
C GLU A 64 -7.99 -11.08 10.50
N ILE A 65 -7.11 -11.83 9.83
CA ILE A 65 -7.22 -12.12 8.39
C ILE A 65 -8.52 -12.87 8.08
N LYS A 66 -8.84 -13.92 8.86
CA LYS A 66 -10.08 -14.67 8.71
C LYS A 66 -11.31 -13.78 8.91
N ALA A 67 -11.29 -12.93 9.93
CA ALA A 67 -12.37 -11.98 10.18
C ALA A 67 -12.54 -10.98 9.02
N ALA A 68 -11.45 -10.49 8.43
CA ALA A 68 -11.50 -9.62 7.25
C ALA A 68 -12.08 -10.34 6.02
N GLN A 69 -11.67 -11.59 5.77
CA GLN A 69 -12.22 -12.40 4.67
C GLN A 69 -13.72 -12.71 4.86
N GLN A 70 -14.16 -12.92 6.09
CA GLN A 70 -15.58 -13.11 6.40
C GLN A 70 -16.40 -11.82 6.20
N ALA A 71 -15.83 -10.67 6.53
CA ALA A 71 -16.46 -9.36 6.35
C ALA A 71 -16.56 -8.95 4.88
N LEU A 72 -15.64 -9.41 4.03
CA LEU A 72 -15.51 -9.06 2.62
C LEU A 72 -15.43 -10.33 1.75
N PRO A 73 -16.50 -11.14 1.70
CA PRO A 73 -16.47 -12.43 1.02
C PRO A 73 -16.27 -12.25 -0.49
N GLY A 74 -15.36 -13.05 -1.06
CA GLY A 74 -15.09 -13.07 -2.51
C GLY A 74 -14.33 -11.85 -3.05
N GLN A 75 -13.88 -10.95 -2.18
CA GLN A 75 -13.08 -9.78 -2.55
C GLN A 75 -11.57 -10.12 -2.53
N ASP A 76 -10.78 -9.40 -3.33
CA ASP A 76 -9.32 -9.50 -3.33
C ASP A 76 -8.73 -8.53 -2.31
N LEU A 77 -8.37 -9.06 -1.13
CA LEU A 77 -7.82 -8.29 -0.02
C LEU A 77 -6.32 -8.06 -0.21
N ILE A 78 -5.88 -6.81 -0.12
CA ILE A 78 -4.47 -6.44 -0.23
C ILE A 78 -3.79 -6.60 1.14
N LEU A 79 -3.55 -7.84 1.57
CA LEU A 79 -3.10 -8.18 2.93
C LEU A 79 -1.76 -7.53 3.33
N ASN A 80 -0.86 -7.29 2.38
CA ASN A 80 0.42 -6.62 2.65
C ASN A 80 0.26 -5.14 3.05
N HIS A 81 -0.91 -4.56 2.79
CA HIS A 81 -1.30 -3.21 3.20
C HIS A 81 -2.51 -3.22 4.15
N ALA A 82 -2.80 -4.38 4.75
CA ALA A 82 -3.83 -4.52 5.76
C ALA A 82 -3.19 -4.59 7.15
N PHE A 83 -3.72 -3.81 8.08
CA PHE A 83 -3.17 -3.72 9.42
C PHE A 83 -4.25 -3.37 10.43
N ARG A 84 -3.99 -3.72 11.68
CA ARG A 84 -4.76 -3.23 12.82
C ARG A 84 -4.31 -1.81 13.11
N VAL A 85 -5.27 -0.90 13.20
CA VAL A 85 -5.07 0.51 13.53
C VAL A 85 -5.97 0.91 14.68
N THR A 86 -5.50 1.79 15.55
CA THR A 86 -6.34 2.47 16.54
C THR A 86 -6.54 3.90 16.08
N LEU A 87 -7.77 4.27 15.77
CA LEU A 87 -8.16 5.64 15.41
C LEU A 87 -8.99 6.21 16.56
N ARG A 88 -8.87 7.50 16.86
CA ARG A 88 -9.54 8.08 18.04
C ARG A 88 -11.05 7.80 18.09
N ASN A 89 -11.75 7.93 16.96
CA ASN A 89 -13.21 7.74 16.91
C ASN A 89 -13.66 6.38 16.39
N PHE A 90 -12.86 5.75 15.53
CA PHE A 90 -13.18 4.39 15.12
C PHE A 90 -12.66 3.37 16.11
N GLY A 91 -11.94 3.74 17.17
CA GLY A 91 -11.30 2.81 18.10
C GLY A 91 -10.33 1.86 17.39
N THR A 92 -10.07 0.70 18.00
CA THR A 92 -9.23 -0.31 17.37
C THR A 92 -10.01 -1.12 16.33
N CYS A 93 -9.58 -1.05 15.07
CA CYS A 93 -10.19 -1.73 13.93
C CYS A 93 -9.10 -2.27 12.97
N LEU A 94 -9.50 -2.99 11.94
CA LEU A 94 -8.63 -3.42 10.85
C LEU A 94 -8.85 -2.47 9.67
N PHE A 95 -7.77 -1.87 9.18
CA PHE A 95 -7.77 -1.20 7.89
C PHE A 95 -7.46 -2.25 6.82
N VAL A 96 -8.36 -2.42 5.86
CA VAL A 96 -8.30 -3.47 4.84
C VAL A 96 -8.58 -2.87 3.45
N PRO A 97 -7.53 -2.67 2.64
CA PRO A 97 -7.68 -2.35 1.24
C PRO A 97 -8.16 -3.56 0.44
N VAL A 98 -9.00 -3.30 -0.55
CA VAL A 98 -9.57 -4.28 -1.47
C VAL A 98 -9.37 -3.82 -2.90
N ALA A 99 -8.96 -4.73 -3.77
CA ALA A 99 -8.93 -4.50 -5.21
C ALA A 99 -10.11 -5.21 -5.87
N SER A 100 -11.15 -4.47 -6.24
CA SER A 100 -12.34 -5.07 -6.90
C SER A 100 -12.22 -4.97 -8.42
N HIS A 101 -12.56 -6.04 -9.12
CA HIS A 101 -12.63 -6.03 -10.59
C HIS A 101 -13.72 -5.05 -11.07
N TYR A 102 -13.41 -4.29 -12.13
CA TYR A 102 -14.37 -3.42 -12.80
C TYR A 102 -14.17 -3.48 -14.33
N GLY A 103 -15.27 -3.29 -15.05
CA GLY A 103 -15.28 -3.30 -16.51
C GLY A 103 -15.02 -4.69 -17.10
N GLU A 104 -15.37 -4.83 -18.38
CA GLU A 104 -15.29 -6.11 -19.10
C GLU A 104 -13.84 -6.53 -19.40
N ILE A 105 -12.92 -5.57 -19.44
CA ILE A 105 -11.50 -5.76 -19.78
C ILE A 105 -10.61 -6.05 -18.57
N GLY A 106 -11.18 -6.33 -17.40
CA GLY A 106 -10.42 -6.74 -16.21
C GLY A 106 -9.70 -5.61 -15.47
N GLY A 107 -10.26 -4.39 -15.48
CA GLY A 107 -9.75 -3.30 -14.64
C GLY A 107 -9.91 -3.60 -13.14
N ARG A 108 -9.19 -2.87 -12.28
CA ARG A 108 -9.28 -2.98 -10.81
C ARG A 108 -9.52 -1.59 -10.18
N LYS A 109 -10.41 -1.52 -9.18
CA LYS A 109 -10.63 -0.34 -8.33
C LYS A 109 -10.17 -0.62 -6.91
N LEU A 110 -9.65 0.41 -6.25
CA LEU A 110 -9.22 0.34 -4.87
C LEU A 110 -10.35 0.80 -3.95
N THR A 111 -10.74 -0.02 -3.00
CA THR A 111 -11.66 0.35 -1.91
C THR A 111 -10.96 0.17 -0.58
N LEU A 112 -11.06 1.16 0.31
CA LEU A 112 -10.44 1.12 1.63
C LEU A 112 -11.53 0.93 2.69
N ASN A 113 -11.40 -0.09 3.53
CA ASN A 113 -12.42 -0.46 4.51
C ASN A 113 -11.85 -0.49 5.93
N LEU A 114 -12.66 -0.08 6.89
CA LEU A 114 -12.45 -0.32 8.32
C LEU A 114 -13.35 -1.48 8.77
N ILE A 115 -12.75 -2.48 9.39
CA ILE A 115 -13.45 -3.69 9.84
C ILE A 115 -13.29 -3.82 11.35
N ARG A 116 -14.39 -4.09 12.05
CA ARG A 116 -14.36 -4.46 13.46
C ARG A 116 -15.27 -5.66 13.67
N GLU A 117 -14.82 -6.62 14.48
CA GLU A 117 -15.63 -7.79 14.86
C GLU A 117 -16.21 -8.54 13.64
N GLY A 118 -15.43 -8.65 12.57
CA GLY A 118 -15.85 -9.34 11.34
C GLY A 118 -16.92 -8.60 10.52
N LYS A 119 -17.13 -7.30 10.76
CA LYS A 119 -18.06 -6.45 10.01
C LYS A 119 -17.35 -5.22 9.46
N VAL A 120 -17.68 -4.83 8.24
CA VAL A 120 -17.28 -3.52 7.70
C VAL A 120 -18.04 -2.45 8.47
N ILE A 121 -17.32 -1.63 9.24
CA ILE A 121 -17.89 -0.53 10.02
C ILE A 121 -17.81 0.80 9.28
N TYR A 122 -16.92 0.91 8.30
CA TYR A 122 -16.76 2.10 7.49
C TYR A 122 -16.05 1.77 6.18
N THR A 123 -16.44 2.44 5.10
CA THR A 123 -15.75 2.41 3.81
C THR A 123 -15.38 3.84 3.46
N LEU A 124 -14.11 4.08 3.15
CA LEU A 124 -13.64 5.43 2.82
C LEU A 124 -14.32 5.92 1.53
N PRO A 125 -14.53 7.25 1.40
CA PRO A 125 -15.17 7.83 0.24
C PRO A 125 -14.38 7.55 -1.06
N SER A 126 -15.12 7.40 -2.16
CA SER A 126 -14.53 7.32 -3.51
C SER A 126 -13.79 8.61 -3.90
N THR A 127 -12.77 8.45 -4.73
CA THR A 127 -11.82 9.48 -5.17
C THR A 127 -12.06 9.86 -6.64
N GLU A 128 -11.33 10.86 -7.15
CA GLU A 128 -11.31 11.13 -8.58
C GLU A 128 -10.85 9.91 -9.40
N ALA A 129 -9.92 9.10 -8.91
CA ALA A 129 -9.44 7.90 -9.59
C ALA A 129 -10.55 6.85 -9.82
N ASP A 130 -11.52 6.77 -8.91
CA ASP A 130 -12.67 5.87 -9.03
C ASP A 130 -13.63 6.31 -10.15
N ARG A 131 -13.73 7.62 -10.38
CA ARG A 131 -14.57 8.23 -11.43
C ARG A 131 -13.91 8.22 -12.81
N LYS A 132 -12.60 7.97 -12.89
CA LYS A 132 -11.85 7.85 -14.14
C LYS A 132 -11.78 6.39 -14.60
N PRO A 133 -11.57 6.11 -15.89
CA PRO A 133 -11.39 4.75 -16.39
C PRO A 133 -9.99 4.17 -16.06
N TRP A 134 -9.39 4.57 -14.94
CA TRP A 134 -8.06 4.15 -14.51
C TRP A 134 -8.11 2.85 -13.72
N THR A 135 -7.17 1.96 -14.03
CA THR A 135 -6.96 0.69 -13.34
C THR A 135 -5.97 0.88 -12.21
N PHE A 136 -6.37 0.54 -10.99
CA PHE A 136 -5.50 0.42 -9.84
C PHE A 136 -4.48 -0.71 -10.05
N LEU A 137 -3.20 -0.42 -9.80
CA LEU A 137 -2.11 -1.38 -9.88
C LEU A 137 -1.67 -1.84 -8.49
N GLU A 138 -1.19 -0.91 -7.67
CA GLU A 138 -0.66 -1.19 -6.33
C GLU A 138 -0.77 0.00 -5.37
N ILE A 139 -0.74 -0.29 -4.08
CA ILE A 139 -0.54 0.70 -3.04
C ILE A 139 0.97 0.84 -2.85
N LYS A 140 1.50 2.05 -2.95
CA LYS A 140 2.92 2.34 -2.71
C LYS A 140 3.16 2.57 -1.21
N ALA A 141 2.28 3.34 -0.57
CA ALA A 141 2.37 3.66 0.86
C ALA A 141 1.03 4.15 1.41
N ILE A 142 0.84 4.00 2.72
CA ILE A 142 -0.28 4.58 3.47
C ILE A 142 0.29 5.18 4.76
N SER A 143 -0.20 6.35 5.16
CA SER A 143 0.11 6.98 6.43
C SER A 143 -1.17 7.34 7.19
N PHE A 144 -1.11 7.27 8.52
CA PHE A 144 -2.15 7.73 9.44
C PHE A 144 -1.51 8.81 10.30
N THR A 145 -1.92 10.05 10.10
CA THR A 145 -1.27 11.20 10.73
C THR A 145 -2.26 12.36 10.83
N GLU A 146 -2.10 13.18 11.85
CA GLU A 146 -2.90 14.39 12.03
C GLU A 146 -2.34 15.51 11.14
N LEU A 147 -3.06 15.89 10.08
CA LEU A 147 -2.60 16.87 9.09
C LEU A 147 -3.20 18.25 9.28
N ASP A 148 -4.38 18.38 9.85
CA ASP A 148 -5.03 19.68 10.06
C ASP A 148 -5.12 20.09 11.54
N PHE A 149 -4.50 19.31 12.43
CA PHE A 149 -4.46 19.53 13.88
C PHE A 149 -5.85 19.59 14.53
N ASP A 150 -6.83 18.86 13.97
CA ASP A 150 -8.18 18.76 14.52
C ASP A 150 -8.31 17.73 15.68
N GLY A 151 -7.20 17.08 16.06
CA GLY A 151 -7.15 16.04 17.07
C GLY A 151 -7.42 14.62 16.56
N PHE A 152 -7.70 14.44 15.27
CA PHE A 152 -8.02 13.16 14.65
C PHE A 152 -6.99 12.76 13.58
N GLU A 153 -6.77 11.45 13.42
CA GLU A 153 -5.87 10.99 12.37
C GLU A 153 -6.53 11.05 10.99
N ASP A 154 -5.84 11.70 10.06
CA ASP A 154 -6.08 11.69 8.63
C ASP A 154 -5.35 10.53 7.95
N ILE A 155 -5.70 10.26 6.70
CA ILE A 155 -5.08 9.20 5.91
C ILE A 155 -4.47 9.79 4.64
N ILE A 156 -3.18 9.53 4.44
CA ILE A 156 -2.51 9.76 3.16
C ILE A 156 -2.36 8.40 2.48
N LEU A 157 -2.89 8.28 1.27
CA LEU A 157 -2.70 7.12 0.41
C LEU A 157 -1.80 7.51 -0.77
N LEU A 158 -0.80 6.71 -1.04
CA LEU A 158 -0.04 6.76 -2.28
C LEU A 158 -0.32 5.47 -3.06
N ALA A 159 -0.94 5.59 -4.23
CA ALA A 159 -1.30 4.44 -5.07
C ALA A 159 -0.97 4.68 -6.54
N GLU A 160 -0.62 3.60 -7.22
CA GLU A 160 -0.25 3.61 -8.63
C GLU A 160 -1.40 3.13 -9.50
N TYR A 161 -1.63 3.81 -10.61
CA TYR A 161 -2.70 3.56 -11.55
C TYR A 161 -2.17 3.54 -12.98
N HIS A 162 -2.92 2.88 -13.86
CA HIS A 162 -2.72 2.92 -15.29
C HIS A 162 -3.97 3.46 -15.98
N ALA A 163 -3.80 4.37 -16.95
CA ALA A 163 -4.92 5.03 -17.60
C ALA A 163 -5.70 4.13 -18.58
N GLY A 164 -5.17 2.96 -18.91
CA GLY A 164 -5.70 2.08 -19.93
C GLY A 164 -5.35 2.52 -21.36
N PRO A 165 -5.67 1.71 -22.37
CA PRO A 165 -5.41 2.04 -23.78
C PRO A 165 -6.24 3.27 -24.20
N GLY A 166 -5.60 4.25 -24.86
CA GLY A 166 -6.29 5.37 -25.53
C GLY A 166 -6.36 6.72 -24.79
N GLY A 167 -5.74 6.88 -23.61
CA GLY A 167 -5.55 8.18 -22.95
C GLY A 167 -4.22 8.88 -23.30
N PRO A 168 -4.04 10.19 -23.04
CA PRO A 168 -2.72 10.83 -23.08
C PRO A 168 -1.79 10.15 -22.06
N GLY A 169 -0.65 9.60 -22.48
CA GLY A 169 0.23 8.80 -21.61
C GLY A 169 -0.24 7.35 -21.36
N SER A 170 -1.06 6.79 -22.26
CA SER A 170 -1.78 5.49 -22.17
C SER A 170 -0.96 4.20 -21.95
N SER A 171 0.30 4.29 -21.55
CA SER A 171 1.15 3.11 -21.34
C SER A 171 2.00 3.19 -20.09
N GLU A 172 2.14 4.36 -19.48
CA GLU A 172 2.98 4.52 -18.28
C GLU A 172 2.11 4.58 -17.03
N PRO A 173 2.43 3.76 -16.01
CA PRO A 173 1.87 3.92 -14.68
C PRO A 173 2.13 5.32 -14.13
N PHE A 174 1.18 5.87 -13.39
CA PHE A 174 1.32 7.12 -12.67
C PHE A 174 0.85 6.97 -11.23
N THR A 175 1.48 7.73 -10.35
CA THR A 175 1.20 7.70 -8.91
C THR A 175 0.26 8.85 -8.54
N LEU A 176 -0.73 8.55 -7.70
CA LEU A 176 -1.63 9.53 -7.09
C LEU A 176 -1.45 9.52 -5.58
N ALA A 177 -1.28 10.71 -5.01
CA ALA A 177 -1.42 10.97 -3.59
C ALA A 177 -2.86 11.39 -3.31
N THR A 178 -3.53 10.69 -2.41
CA THR A 178 -4.91 10.96 -1.98
C THR A 178 -4.92 11.28 -0.49
N PHE A 179 -5.58 12.38 -0.13
CA PHE A 179 -5.71 12.86 1.24
C PHE A 179 -7.14 12.68 1.72
N TYR A 180 -7.32 11.89 2.77
CA TYR A 180 -8.59 11.70 3.46
C TYR A 180 -8.52 12.42 4.79
N PHE A 181 -9.20 13.57 4.88
CA PHE A 181 -9.32 14.30 6.13
C PHE A 181 -10.44 13.75 6.98
N ASN A 182 -10.14 13.54 8.25
CA ASN A 182 -11.11 13.15 9.23
C ASN A 182 -12.02 14.34 9.55
N GLN A 183 -13.34 14.12 9.59
CA GLN A 183 -14.32 15.17 9.88
C GLN A 183 -14.76 15.02 11.33
N SER A 184 -13.91 15.48 12.25
CA SER A 184 -14.13 15.38 13.69
C SER A 184 -14.45 13.95 14.15
N GLY A 185 -13.86 12.97 13.45
CA GLY A 185 -14.00 11.55 13.70
C GLY A 185 -15.38 10.95 13.43
N GLN A 186 -16.22 11.59 12.62
CA GLN A 186 -17.48 10.97 12.16
C GLN A 186 -17.34 10.28 10.80
N ALA A 187 -16.56 10.87 9.91
CA ALA A 187 -16.38 10.41 8.53
C ALA A 187 -15.05 10.93 7.97
N PHE A 188 -14.63 10.38 6.85
CA PHE A 188 -13.52 10.92 6.06
C PHE A 188 -14.07 11.69 4.86
N ARG A 189 -13.38 12.78 4.49
CA ARG A 189 -13.59 13.57 3.28
C ARG A 189 -12.31 13.53 2.44
N VAL A 190 -12.44 13.29 1.13
CA VAL A 190 -11.31 13.44 0.21
C VAL A 190 -11.06 14.92 -0.05
N ASP A 191 -9.81 15.36 0.11
CA ASP A 191 -9.39 16.67 -0.41
C ASP A 191 -8.83 16.52 -1.83
N GLU A 192 -9.73 16.59 -2.81
CA GLU A 192 -9.38 16.42 -4.23
C GLU A 192 -8.46 17.54 -4.73
N ALA A 193 -8.55 18.75 -4.16
CA ALA A 193 -7.72 19.87 -4.56
C ALA A 193 -6.27 19.64 -4.12
N LEU A 194 -6.06 19.31 -2.85
CA LEU A 194 -4.74 18.96 -2.32
C LEU A 194 -4.17 17.72 -3.02
N SER A 195 -4.99 16.68 -3.18
CA SER A 195 -4.61 15.44 -3.85
C SER A 195 -4.10 15.69 -5.27
N ARG A 196 -4.80 16.51 -6.07
CA ARG A 196 -4.34 16.91 -7.41
C ARG A 196 -3.07 17.74 -7.37
N GLN A 197 -2.99 18.72 -6.47
CA GLN A 197 -1.81 19.57 -6.35
C GLN A 197 -0.57 18.74 -6.04
N VAL A 198 -0.63 17.86 -5.04
CA VAL A 198 0.51 17.01 -4.66
C VAL A 198 0.83 16.00 -5.76
N SER A 199 -0.18 15.35 -6.35
CA SER A 199 0.04 14.39 -7.45
C SER A 199 0.66 15.02 -8.69
N ALA A 200 0.36 16.29 -9.00
CA ALA A 200 0.97 17.02 -10.12
C ALA A 200 2.49 17.18 -10.01
N ARG A 201 3.04 17.03 -8.80
CA ARG A 201 4.49 17.06 -8.53
C ARG A 201 5.17 15.70 -8.72
N LYS A 202 4.43 14.68 -9.16
CA LYS A 202 4.93 13.32 -9.46
C LYS A 202 5.63 12.66 -8.27
N VAL A 203 5.04 12.82 -7.08
CA VAL A 203 5.53 12.20 -5.85
C VAL A 203 5.53 10.67 -5.94
N THR A 204 6.54 10.04 -5.36
CA THR A 204 6.70 8.58 -5.28
C THR A 204 6.94 8.08 -3.86
N THR A 205 7.18 8.98 -2.90
CA THR A 205 7.41 8.63 -1.49
C THR A 205 6.61 9.52 -0.53
N MET A 206 6.38 9.04 0.69
CA MET A 206 5.75 9.82 1.76
C MET A 206 6.60 11.01 2.21
N GLU A 207 7.93 10.88 2.18
CA GLU A 207 8.86 11.99 2.48
C GLU A 207 8.70 13.16 1.50
N GLN A 208 8.53 12.87 0.20
CA GLN A 208 8.27 13.91 -0.78
C GLN A 208 6.94 14.61 -0.53
N ILE A 209 5.90 13.85 -0.19
CA ILE A 209 4.59 14.40 0.18
C ILE A 209 4.73 15.32 1.38
N GLU A 210 5.37 14.85 2.45
CA GLU A 210 5.61 15.63 3.67
C GLU A 210 6.33 16.95 3.36
N LYS A 211 7.40 16.88 2.56
CA LYS A 211 8.15 18.07 2.14
C LYS A 211 7.26 19.09 1.43
N ILE A 212 6.39 18.64 0.53
CA ILE A 212 5.48 19.51 -0.23
C ILE A 212 4.43 20.15 0.68
N ILE A 213 3.76 19.35 1.51
CA ILE A 213 2.68 19.86 2.37
C ILE A 213 3.19 20.84 3.43
N ARG A 214 4.40 20.62 3.97
CA ARG A 214 5.03 21.52 4.94
C ARG A 214 5.62 22.77 4.29
N ASN A 215 6.48 22.59 3.29
CA ASN A 215 7.36 23.68 2.86
C ASN A 215 6.84 24.47 1.67
N GLU A 216 5.93 23.90 0.86
CA GLU A 216 5.43 24.55 -0.36
C GLU A 216 4.00 25.03 -0.21
N LEU A 217 3.16 24.23 0.43
CA LEU A 217 1.73 24.50 0.54
C LEU A 217 1.34 25.18 1.85
N ASN A 218 2.25 25.27 2.82
CA ASN A 218 2.00 25.78 4.18
C ASN A 218 0.71 25.18 4.79
N TYR A 219 0.46 23.90 4.49
CA TYR A 219 -0.72 23.19 4.97
C TYR A 219 -0.54 22.75 6.42
N LEU A 220 0.71 22.59 6.83
CA LEU A 220 1.15 22.39 8.20
C LEU A 220 1.87 23.67 8.67
N PRO A 221 1.66 24.13 9.91
CA PRO A 221 2.40 25.24 10.51
C PRO A 221 3.89 24.92 10.68
#